data_AF-A0A7Y7CGG4-F1
#
_entry.id   AF-A0A7Y7CGG4-F1
#
_cell.length_a   1.000
_cell.length_b   1.000
_cell.length_c   1.000
_cell.angle_alpha   90.00
_cell.angle_beta   90.00
_cell.angle_gamma   90.00
#
_symmetry.space_group_name_H-M   'P 1'
#
loop_
_entity.id
_entity.type
_entity.pdbx_description
1 polymer ?
#
loop_
_entity_poly.entity_id
_entity_poly.type
_entity_poly.pdbx_seq_one_letter_code
_entity_poly.pdbx_strand_id
1 'polypeptide(L)'
;VGAATFQPNYAIHLLFLGPVKLKYIAAFTVLVSFIQSTGANAGGEIAHLGGALVGFVSIKQLQQGSDWSRPVVSVISWIKSLFKPQPKIKVSYKNTKTTSSRTTSRTKARTETKSKNAQEEIDAILDKISEKGYDALSKEEKQKLFNASKD
;
A
#
# COMPACT_ATOMS: atom_id res chain seq x y z
N VAL A 1 25.50 0.46 -9.93
CA VAL A 1 26.07 1.73 -9.40
C VAL A 1 25.38 2.19 -8.12
N GLY A 2 24.05 2.37 -8.08
CA GLY A 2 23.35 2.81 -6.86
C GLY A 2 23.68 2.01 -5.59
N ALA A 3 23.69 0.67 -5.66
CA ALA A 3 24.08 -0.18 -4.53
C ALA A 3 25.53 0.07 -4.05
N ALA A 4 26.46 0.30 -4.98
CA ALA A 4 27.84 0.62 -4.66
C ALA A 4 27.99 2.05 -4.10
N THR A 5 27.09 2.98 -4.45
CA THR A 5 27.03 4.31 -3.82
C THR A 5 26.52 4.22 -2.39
N PHE A 6 25.56 3.34 -2.12
CA PHE A 6 24.98 3.15 -0.79
C PHE A 6 25.97 2.44 0.15
N GLN A 7 26.58 1.34 -0.30
CA GLN A 7 27.51 0.55 0.50
C GLN A 7 28.77 0.20 -0.33
N PRO A 8 29.70 1.16 -0.51
CA PRO A 8 30.86 0.99 -1.41
C PRO A 8 31.84 -0.08 -0.97
N ASN A 9 31.91 -0.35 0.34
CA ASN A 9 32.86 -1.29 0.94
C ASN A 9 32.27 -2.69 1.15
N TYR A 10 31.00 -2.92 0.80
CA TYR A 10 30.43 -4.27 0.82
C TYR A 10 31.19 -5.17 -0.15
N ALA A 11 31.66 -6.32 0.33
CA ALA A 11 32.39 -7.27 -0.47
C ALA A 11 31.48 -8.44 -0.87
N ILE A 12 31.47 -8.76 -2.17
CA ILE A 12 30.83 -9.98 -2.69
C ILE A 12 31.92 -10.96 -3.10
N HIS A 13 31.70 -12.24 -2.80
CA HIS A 13 32.62 -13.31 -3.24
C HIS A 13 32.34 -13.66 -4.69
N LEU A 14 33.34 -13.42 -5.55
CA LEU A 14 33.33 -13.85 -6.95
C LEU A 14 34.01 -15.22 -7.04
N LEU A 15 33.46 -16.10 -7.89
CA LEU A 15 33.85 -17.51 -8.02
C LEU A 15 35.37 -17.72 -8.22
N PHE A 16 36.04 -16.81 -8.95
CA PHE A 16 37.47 -16.92 -9.29
C PHE A 16 38.38 -15.86 -8.66
N LEU A 17 37.81 -14.79 -8.08
CA LEU A 17 38.56 -13.60 -7.64
C LEU A 17 38.47 -13.38 -6.12
N GLY A 18 37.66 -14.18 -5.41
CA GLY A 18 37.44 -14.01 -3.98
C GLY A 18 36.61 -12.76 -3.64
N PRO A 19 36.76 -12.16 -2.44
CA PRO A 19 35.94 -11.04 -2.00
C PRO A 19 36.33 -9.74 -2.72
N VAL A 20 35.41 -9.20 -3.51
CA VAL A 20 35.58 -7.94 -4.25
C VAL A 20 34.56 -6.91 -3.78
N LYS A 21 35.04 -5.69 -3.45
CA LYS A 21 34.17 -4.58 -3.01
C LYS A 21 33.28 -4.06 -4.15
N LEU A 22 32.03 -3.73 -3.85
CA LEU A 22 31.04 -3.22 -4.81
C LEU A 22 31.54 -2.00 -5.61
N LYS A 23 32.34 -1.12 -4.98
CA LYS A 23 32.90 0.05 -5.67
C LYS A 23 33.76 -0.31 -6.89
N TYR A 24 34.52 -1.42 -6.83
CA TYR A 24 35.36 -1.84 -7.95
C TYR A 24 34.53 -2.41 -9.09
N ILE A 25 33.51 -3.21 -8.76
CA ILE A 25 32.59 -3.78 -9.73
C ILE A 25 31.85 -2.65 -10.46
N ALA A 26 31.33 -1.67 -9.72
CA ALA A 26 30.63 -0.52 -10.29
C ALA A 26 31.54 0.35 -11.17
N ALA A 27 32.77 0.65 -10.72
CA ALA A 27 33.73 1.41 -11.50
C ALA A 27 34.08 0.71 -12.82
N PHE A 28 34.31 -0.61 -12.76
CA PHE A 28 34.57 -1.43 -13.95
C PHE A 28 33.40 -1.39 -14.94
N THR A 29 32.16 -1.58 -14.47
CA THR A 29 30.98 -1.55 -15.36
C THR A 29 30.81 -0.20 -16.05
N VAL A 30 30.96 0.90 -15.32
CA VAL A 30 30.86 2.26 -15.89
C VAL A 30 31.95 2.51 -16.93
N LEU A 31 33.19 2.10 -16.64
CA LEU A 31 34.32 2.25 -17.56
C LEU A 31 34.10 1.47 -18.86
N VAL A 32 33.64 0.21 -18.75
CA VAL A 32 33.34 -0.63 -19.91
C VAL A 32 32.20 -0.02 -20.75
N SER A 33 31.11 0.43 -20.12
CA SER A 33 30.03 1.11 -20.84
C SER A 33 30.46 2.42 -21.50
N PHE A 34 31.37 3.17 -20.88
CA PHE A 34 31.92 4.38 -21.49
C PHE A 34 32.74 4.08 -22.74
N ILE A 35 33.65 3.10 -22.70
CA ILE A 35 34.46 2.71 -23.85
C ILE A 35 33.59 2.22 -25.01
N GLN A 36 32.51 1.48 -24.70
CA GLN A 36 31.61 0.92 -25.72
C GLN A 36 30.56 1.93 -26.22
N SER A 37 30.48 3.13 -25.65
CA SER A 37 29.44 4.12 -25.97
C SER A 37 29.46 4.64 -27.40
N THR A 38 30.55 4.46 -28.15
CA THR A 38 30.69 4.89 -29.55
C THR A 38 30.47 3.77 -30.57
N GLY A 39 30.09 2.57 -30.13
CA GLY A 39 29.85 1.41 -31.00
C GLY A 39 28.47 1.39 -31.67
N ALA A 40 28.16 0.29 -32.38
CA ALA A 40 26.88 0.08 -33.07
C ALA A 40 25.64 0.15 -32.14
N ASN A 41 25.84 -0.09 -30.85
CA ASN A 41 24.81 -0.02 -29.80
C ASN A 41 24.96 1.21 -28.89
N ALA A 42 25.50 2.32 -29.41
CA ALA A 42 25.76 3.55 -28.66
C ALA A 42 24.58 3.98 -27.76
N GLY A 43 23.34 3.89 -28.27
CA GLY A 43 22.14 4.26 -27.50
C GLY A 43 21.93 3.43 -26.23
N GLY A 44 22.18 2.12 -26.28
CA GLY A 44 22.03 1.22 -25.13
C GLY A 44 23.10 1.46 -24.06
N GLU A 45 24.34 1.65 -24.49
CA GLU A 45 25.44 1.94 -23.56
C GLU A 45 25.32 3.33 -22.94
N ILE A 46 24.84 4.33 -23.70
CA ILE A 46 24.49 5.65 -23.16
C ILE A 46 23.37 5.52 -22.11
N ALA A 47 22.38 4.65 -22.32
CA ALA A 47 21.35 4.40 -21.32
C ALA A 47 21.91 3.78 -20.02
N HIS A 48 22.92 2.90 -20.12
CA HIS A 48 23.61 2.38 -18.94
C HIS A 48 24.36 3.48 -18.18
N LEU A 49 25.07 4.37 -18.88
CA LEU A 49 25.73 5.52 -18.26
C LEU A 49 24.73 6.48 -17.61
N GLY A 50 23.60 6.74 -18.27
CA GLY A 50 22.50 7.54 -17.73
C GLY A 50 21.91 6.91 -16.46
N GLY A 51 21.60 5.62 -16.49
CA GLY A 51 21.11 4.87 -15.33
C GLY A 51 22.13 4.83 -14.18
N ALA A 52 23.41 4.71 -14.49
CA ALA A 52 24.50 4.78 -13.51
C ALA A 52 24.55 6.16 -12.82
N LEU A 53 24.46 7.24 -13.59
CA LEU A 53 24.46 8.61 -13.08
C LEU A 53 23.21 8.87 -12.22
N VAL A 54 22.02 8.56 -12.73
CA VAL A 54 20.75 8.71 -11.99
C VAL A 54 20.81 7.92 -10.70
N GLY A 55 21.22 6.64 -10.76
CA GLY A 55 21.34 5.81 -9.55
C GLY A 55 22.35 6.36 -8.53
N PHE A 56 23.46 6.94 -8.98
CA PHE A 56 24.42 7.61 -8.08
C PHE A 56 23.81 8.84 -7.41
N VAL A 57 23.22 9.75 -8.20
CA VAL A 57 22.62 10.99 -7.70
C VAL A 57 21.46 10.69 -6.77
N SER A 58 20.55 9.78 -7.13
CA SER A 58 19.40 9.41 -6.31
C SER A 58 19.82 8.89 -4.93
N ILE A 59 20.86 8.05 -4.85
CA ILE A 59 21.35 7.54 -3.57
C ILE A 59 22.06 8.63 -2.77
N LYS A 60 22.84 9.50 -3.42
CA LYS A 60 23.48 10.63 -2.74
C LYS A 60 22.47 11.60 -2.15
N GLN A 61 21.39 11.85 -2.86
CA GLN A 61 20.32 12.71 -2.42
C GLN A 61 19.52 12.06 -1.28
N LEU A 62 19.28 10.75 -1.37
CA LEU A 62 18.64 9.97 -0.31
C LEU A 62 19.46 9.98 0.98
N GLN A 63 20.80 9.84 0.88
CA GLN A 63 21.71 9.95 2.03
C GLN A 63 21.68 11.34 2.68
N GLN A 64 21.33 12.39 1.92
CA GLN A 64 21.13 13.76 2.41
C GLN A 64 19.70 14.01 2.93
N GLY A 65 18.85 12.98 3.00
CA GLY A 65 17.47 13.07 3.49
C GLY A 65 16.44 13.53 2.45
N SER A 66 16.86 13.74 1.20
CA SER A 66 15.96 14.14 0.12
C SER A 66 15.66 12.94 -0.79
N ASP A 67 14.41 12.48 -0.74
CA ASP A 67 13.99 11.29 -1.47
C ASP A 67 13.49 11.63 -2.87
N TRP A 68 14.37 11.47 -3.86
CA TRP A 68 14.05 11.64 -5.29
C TRP A 68 13.31 10.45 -5.91
N SER A 69 13.11 9.35 -5.17
CA SER A 69 12.34 8.21 -5.69
C SER A 69 10.83 8.46 -5.66
N ARG A 70 10.36 9.47 -4.92
CA ARG A 70 8.93 9.76 -4.72
C ARG A 70 8.11 9.85 -6.02
N PRO A 71 8.53 10.58 -7.07
CA PRO A 71 7.77 10.63 -8.32
C PRO A 71 7.68 9.25 -8.99
N VAL A 72 8.77 8.49 -8.97
CA VAL A 72 8.83 7.13 -9.54
C VAL A 72 7.90 6.20 -8.78
N VAL A 73 7.93 6.23 -7.44
CA VAL A 73 7.03 5.43 -6.58
C VAL A 73 5.58 5.82 -6.84
N SER A 74 5.26 7.10 -6.97
CA SER A 74 3.91 7.57 -7.31
C SER A 74 3.43 7.01 -8.64
N VAL A 75 4.26 7.06 -9.70
CA VAL A 75 3.92 6.47 -11.02
C VAL A 75 3.69 4.96 -10.90
N ILE A 76 4.58 4.23 -10.22
CA ILE A 76 4.42 2.78 -10.02
C ILE A 76 3.13 2.48 -9.24
N SER A 77 2.82 3.28 -8.22
CA SER A 77 1.61 3.12 -7.42
C SER A 77 0.34 3.40 -8.23
N TRP A 78 0.39 4.39 -9.13
CA TRP A 78 -0.68 4.72 -10.05
C TRP A 78 -0.89 3.58 -11.05
N ILE A 79 0.17 3.08 -11.70
CA ILE A 79 0.09 1.92 -12.60
C ILE A 79 -0.51 0.71 -11.86
N LYS A 80 -0.02 0.42 -10.64
CA LYS A 80 -0.55 -0.67 -9.80
C LYS A 80 -2.04 -0.48 -9.49
N SER A 81 -2.51 0.75 -9.31
CA SER A 81 -3.91 1.04 -9.03
C SER A 81 -4.84 0.66 -10.19
N LEU A 82 -4.35 0.71 -11.44
CA LEU A 82 -5.12 0.33 -12.63
C LEU A 82 -5.42 -1.17 -12.68
N PHE A 83 -4.60 -1.99 -12.05
CA PHE A 83 -4.76 -3.45 -11.99
C PHE A 83 -5.46 -3.94 -10.71
N LYS A 84 -5.86 -3.03 -9.80
CA LYS A 84 -6.59 -3.43 -8.60
C LYS A 84 -8.06 -3.71 -8.95
N PRO A 85 -8.60 -4.89 -8.59
CA PRO A 85 -10.02 -5.15 -8.78
C PRO A 85 -10.84 -4.15 -7.96
N GLN A 86 -11.89 -3.60 -8.59
CA GLN A 86 -12.80 -2.68 -7.92
C GLN A 86 -13.47 -3.40 -6.73
N PRO A 87 -13.48 -2.80 -5.53
CA PRO A 87 -14.23 -3.37 -4.41
C PRO A 87 -15.71 -3.44 -4.80
N LYS A 88 -16.36 -4.58 -4.57
CA LYS A 88 -17.80 -4.75 -4.85
C LYS A 88 -18.59 -3.78 -3.98
N ILE A 89 -19.03 -2.67 -4.57
CA ILE A 89 -19.89 -1.69 -3.91
C ILE A 89 -21.23 -2.37 -3.63
N LYS A 90 -21.49 -2.71 -2.36
CA LYS A 90 -22.82 -3.15 -1.91
C LYS A 90 -23.68 -1.91 -1.70
N VAL A 91 -24.48 -1.57 -2.70
CA VAL A 91 -25.52 -0.55 -2.56
C VAL A 91 -26.72 -1.19 -1.84
N SER A 92 -26.98 -0.79 -0.60
CA SER A 92 -28.23 -1.14 0.06
C SER A 92 -29.33 -0.23 -0.51
N TYR A 93 -30.21 -0.81 -1.33
CA TYR A 93 -31.41 -0.11 -1.78
C TYR A 93 -32.37 0.03 -0.60
N LYS A 94 -32.49 1.26 -0.08
CA LYS A 94 -33.58 1.62 0.82
C LYS A 94 -34.86 1.72 -0.01
N ASN A 95 -35.54 0.60 -0.20
CA ASN A 95 -36.76 0.54 -0.99
C ASN A 95 -37.92 1.17 -0.19
N THR A 96 -38.25 2.41 -0.53
CA THR A 96 -39.52 3.05 -0.17
C THR A 96 -40.61 2.52 -1.09
N LYS A 97 -41.49 1.63 -0.58
CA LYS A 97 -42.96 1.75 -0.68
C LYS A 97 -43.74 0.47 -0.33
N THR A 98 -44.73 0.68 0.55
CA THR A 98 -46.11 0.11 0.57
C THR A 98 -46.34 -1.40 0.37
N THR A 99 -46.85 -2.00 1.44
CA THR A 99 -48.03 -2.90 1.52
C THR A 99 -48.37 -3.77 0.31
N SER A 100 -48.20 -5.09 0.40
CA SER A 100 -49.31 -6.07 0.36
C SER A 100 -48.80 -7.51 0.56
N SER A 101 -49.70 -8.38 1.01
CA SER A 101 -49.60 -9.81 1.38
C SER A 101 -48.82 -10.68 0.38
N ARG A 102 -48.17 -11.81 0.72
CA ARG A 102 -48.77 -13.06 1.24
C ARG A 102 -47.65 -14.12 1.51
N THR A 103 -47.89 -14.96 2.51
CA THR A 103 -47.48 -16.38 2.72
C THR A 103 -46.00 -16.84 2.75
N THR A 104 -45.73 -17.63 3.81
CA THR A 104 -44.81 -18.79 3.91
C THR A 104 -43.30 -18.55 3.87
N SER A 105 -42.71 -18.36 5.07
CA SER A 105 -41.37 -18.82 5.54
C SER A 105 -40.78 -17.88 6.61
N ARG A 106 -41.39 -17.81 7.81
CA ARG A 106 -41.21 -16.68 8.76
C ARG A 106 -40.50 -16.97 10.08
N THR A 107 -39.75 -18.06 10.22
CA THR A 107 -39.09 -18.37 11.52
C THR A 107 -37.58 -18.17 11.51
N LYS A 108 -36.87 -18.39 10.39
CA LYS A 108 -35.41 -18.16 10.31
C LYS A 108 -35.01 -16.71 9.99
N ALA A 109 -35.81 -16.00 9.19
CA ALA A 109 -35.50 -14.64 8.75
C ALA A 109 -35.70 -13.55 9.83
N ARG A 110 -36.50 -13.82 10.87
CA ARG A 110 -36.88 -12.83 11.89
C ARG A 110 -35.84 -12.67 13.00
N THR A 111 -35.03 -13.70 13.24
CA THR A 111 -33.93 -13.66 14.22
C THR A 111 -32.72 -12.94 13.63
N GLU A 112 -32.39 -13.19 12.36
CA GLU A 112 -31.28 -12.49 11.68
C GLU A 112 -31.52 -10.98 11.54
N THR A 113 -32.75 -10.56 11.19
CA THR A 113 -33.05 -9.12 11.06
C THR A 113 -33.01 -8.39 12.40
N LYS A 114 -33.44 -9.02 13.50
CA LYS A 114 -33.30 -8.42 14.83
C LYS A 114 -31.85 -8.32 15.29
N SER A 115 -31.03 -9.35 15.02
CA SER A 115 -29.61 -9.33 15.37
C SER A 115 -28.82 -8.28 14.58
N LYS A 116 -29.15 -8.08 13.29
CA LYS A 116 -28.51 -7.07 12.44
C LYS A 116 -28.87 -5.65 12.91
N ASN A 117 -30.14 -5.40 13.23
CA ASN A 117 -30.56 -4.11 13.76
C ASN A 117 -29.91 -3.79 15.12
N ALA A 118 -29.77 -4.80 16.00
CA ALA A 118 -29.09 -4.62 17.28
C ALA A 118 -27.59 -4.30 17.09
N GLN A 119 -26.93 -4.95 16.13
CA GLN A 119 -25.53 -4.67 15.81
C GLN A 119 -25.33 -3.28 15.20
N GLU A 120 -26.21 -2.87 14.27
CA GLU A 120 -26.17 -1.53 13.69
C GLU A 120 -26.36 -0.42 14.74
N GLU A 121 -27.20 -0.66 15.76
CA GLU A 121 -27.35 0.25 16.89
C GLU A 121 -26.10 0.30 17.78
N ILE A 122 -25.42 -0.83 17.98
CA ILE A 122 -24.15 -0.88 18.74
C ILE A 122 -23.06 -0.14 17.98
N ASP A 123 -22.94 -0.32 16.67
CA ASP A 123 -21.93 0.34 15.85
C ASP A 123 -22.12 1.87 15.85
N ALA A 124 -23.37 2.35 15.75
CA ALA A 124 -23.67 3.78 15.87
C ALA A 124 -23.32 4.35 17.25
N ILE A 125 -23.47 3.54 18.31
CA ILE A 125 -23.02 3.89 19.66
C ILE A 125 -21.48 3.99 19.72
N LEU A 126 -20.76 3.06 19.10
CA LEU A 126 -19.30 3.06 19.06
C LEU A 126 -18.74 4.27 18.28
N ASP A 127 -19.37 4.64 17.16
CA ASP A 127 -19.00 5.83 16.38
C ASP A 127 -19.17 7.11 17.22
N LYS A 128 -20.26 7.21 17.97
CA LYS A 128 -20.54 8.36 18.85
C LYS A 128 -19.53 8.46 19.99
N ILE A 129 -19.07 7.32 20.53
CA ILE A 129 -17.98 7.28 21.52
C ILE A 129 -16.67 7.75 20.88
N SER A 130 -16.38 7.30 19.66
CA SER A 130 -15.16 7.67 18.93
C SER A 130 -15.08 9.17 18.64
N GLU A 131 -16.21 9.82 18.35
CA GLU A 131 -16.24 11.26 18.05
C GLU A 131 -16.37 12.15 19.28
N LYS A 132 -17.18 11.75 20.28
CA LYS A 132 -17.63 12.64 21.37
C LYS A 132 -17.31 12.11 22.78
N GLY A 133 -16.75 10.91 22.88
CA GLY A 133 -16.43 10.25 24.15
C GLY A 133 -17.64 9.57 24.82
N TYR A 134 -17.36 8.72 25.81
CA TYR A 134 -18.35 7.88 26.50
C TYR A 134 -19.45 8.67 27.24
N ASP A 135 -19.13 9.88 27.70
CA ASP A 135 -20.07 10.71 28.45
C ASP A 135 -21.18 11.31 27.58
N ALA A 136 -21.01 11.30 26.25
CA ALA A 136 -22.01 11.76 25.29
C ALA A 136 -23.16 10.77 25.03
N LEU A 137 -23.13 9.58 25.66
CA LEU A 137 -24.15 8.55 25.52
C LEU A 137 -25.34 8.79 26.46
N SER A 138 -26.55 8.57 25.95
CA SER A 138 -27.76 8.53 26.76
C SER A 138 -27.76 7.31 27.70
N LYS A 139 -28.57 7.35 28.76
CA LYS A 139 -28.70 6.22 29.71
C LYS A 139 -29.11 4.92 28.99
N GLU A 140 -29.95 5.05 27.96
CA GLU A 140 -30.43 3.93 27.14
C GLU A 140 -29.32 3.38 26.23
N GLU A 141 -28.50 4.24 25.62
CA GLU A 141 -27.35 3.85 24.79
C GLU A 141 -26.29 3.12 25.64
N LYS A 142 -26.00 3.62 26.85
CA LYS A 142 -25.06 2.96 27.78
C LYS A 142 -25.56 1.57 28.20
N GLN A 143 -26.86 1.43 28.46
CA GLN A 143 -27.45 0.15 28.85
C GLN A 143 -27.41 -0.87 27.70
N LYS A 144 -27.63 -0.43 26.46
CA LYS A 144 -27.51 -1.30 25.28
C LYS A 144 -26.08 -1.78 25.07
N LEU A 145 -25.10 -0.90 25.18
CA LEU A 145 -23.68 -1.27 25.08
C LEU A 145 -23.27 -2.29 26.15
N PHE A 146 -23.74 -2.10 27.38
CA PHE A 146 -23.45 -3.01 28.49
C PHE A 146 -24.09 -4.39 28.32
N ASN A 147 -25.29 -4.46 27.77
CA ASN A 147 -25.93 -5.74 27.47
C ASN A 147 -25.19 -6.46 26.32
N ALA A 148 -24.75 -5.72 25.31
CA ALA A 148 -23.98 -6.28 24.20
C ALA A 148 -22.59 -6.80 24.60
N SER A 149 -21.96 -6.24 25.64
CA SER A 149 -20.65 -6.72 26.12
C SER A 149 -20.73 -7.97 27.01
N LYS A 150 -21.93 -8.46 27.32
CA LYS A 150 -22.16 -9.64 28.16
C LYS A 150 -22.51 -10.89 27.37
N ASP A 151 -22.85 -10.73 26.09
CA ASP A 151 -22.99 -11.81 25.11
C ASP A 151 -21.62 -12.11 24.48
#